data_AF-A0A925ELA6-F1
#
_entry.id   AF-A0A925ELA6-F1
#
_cell.length_a   1.000
_cell.length_b   1.000
_cell.length_c   1.000
_cell.angle_alpha   90.00
_cell.angle_beta   90.00
_cell.angle_gamma   90.00
#
_symmetry.space_group_name_H-M   'P 1'
#
loop_
_entity.id
_entity.type
_entity.pdbx_description
1 polymer ?
#
loop_
_entity_poly.entity_id
_entity_poly.type
_entity_poly.pdbx_seq_one_letter_code
_entity_poly.pdbx_strand_id
1 'polypeptide(L)'
;MLDTHEIAAKKPSTGTLSDGIVHGKKNLKLIEVNYKRNVSSNFTERMVELQNSFSYADHSDHFWVQPEFSLLYGSPVYTAASEAQKKALNHLYWVCFYNYSIGGEVTTMVYNQLTCGAFYPLGGYETLCRELDVETSQERAHVEAFRTIGQQTEMALLGDLIFDRPMPNYVEAALIHPQKGARSFIRNSPAQFYAVQVGVSPFVASQYYTVRGLRNIQLKVKEYRHSQYCQELEKAGAFVPAPTAVSHFHYLDEAFHTATSQLISHDLYKDFKKPSAMEIFASNVGIFGVQRTMQTLSGAVPGIFTDDSNYIPLVYRMLQTPLFGMDRREALQAVRQCFCAEHEGFHVAARYHEKALSDNRKYMEEVDYLWPINRELRIMAKAHLSTAIKSNIQSFKRFEQTLSV
;
A
#
# COMPACT_ATOMS: atom_id res chain seq x y z
N MET A 1 -74.55 11.53 -13.07
CA MET A 1 -74.42 10.08 -12.82
C MET A 1 -73.20 9.62 -13.61
N LEU A 2 -72.02 9.71 -12.99
CA LEU A 2 -70.74 9.15 -13.46
C LEU A 2 -69.88 8.92 -12.22
N ASP A 3 -69.41 7.68 -12.09
CA ASP A 3 -68.91 7.04 -10.89
C ASP A 3 -67.63 7.64 -10.31
N THR A 4 -67.65 7.81 -8.98
CA THR A 4 -66.47 7.97 -8.14
C THR A 4 -65.78 6.62 -7.97
N HIS A 5 -64.69 6.40 -8.69
CA HIS A 5 -63.71 5.39 -8.28
C HIS A 5 -62.69 6.02 -7.32
N GLU A 6 -62.84 5.70 -6.03
CA GLU A 6 -61.78 5.83 -5.04
C GLU A 6 -60.55 5.07 -5.52
N ILE A 7 -59.51 5.81 -5.94
CA ILE A 7 -58.17 5.25 -6.05
C ILE A 7 -57.65 5.15 -4.62
N ALA A 8 -57.74 3.95 -4.06
CA ALA A 8 -57.06 3.60 -2.82
C ALA A 8 -55.59 3.97 -2.94
N ALA A 9 -55.15 4.92 -2.11
CA ALA A 9 -53.75 5.29 -1.97
C ALA A 9 -52.96 4.06 -1.48
N LYS A 10 -52.38 3.31 -2.42
CA LYS A 10 -51.29 2.40 -2.10
C LYS A 10 -50.15 3.26 -1.56
N LYS A 11 -49.93 3.20 -0.24
CA LYS A 11 -48.66 3.62 0.36
C LYS A 11 -47.52 3.02 -0.49
N PRO A 12 -46.51 3.81 -0.90
CA PRO A 12 -45.31 3.20 -1.42
C PRO A 12 -44.80 2.28 -0.32
N SER A 13 -44.64 0.99 -0.63
CA SER A 13 -43.92 0.08 0.24
C SER A 13 -42.47 0.57 0.26
N THR A 14 -42.15 1.42 1.24
CA THR A 14 -40.79 1.60 1.69
C THR A 14 -40.35 0.25 2.24
N GLY A 15 -39.82 -0.60 1.37
CA GLY A 15 -39.00 -1.72 1.80
C GLY A 15 -37.84 -1.10 2.56
N THR A 16 -37.93 -1.10 3.88
CA THR A 16 -36.86 -0.66 4.74
C THR A 16 -35.66 -1.58 4.47
N LEU A 17 -34.49 -0.98 4.26
CA LEU A 17 -33.19 -1.67 4.14
C LEU A 17 -32.85 -2.56 5.36
N SER A 18 -33.71 -2.59 6.38
CA SER A 18 -33.69 -3.49 7.54
C SER A 18 -33.78 -4.98 7.19
N ASP A 19 -34.28 -5.35 6.00
CA ASP A 19 -34.44 -6.76 5.60
C ASP A 19 -33.11 -7.45 5.19
N GLY A 20 -31.97 -6.77 5.38
CA GLY A 20 -30.63 -7.24 4.99
C GLY A 20 -29.75 -7.82 6.10
N ILE A 21 -30.02 -7.51 7.37
CA ILE A 21 -29.18 -7.93 8.51
C ILE A 21 -29.75 -9.21 9.13
N VAL A 22 -28.95 -10.27 9.12
CA VAL A 22 -29.33 -11.60 9.63
C VAL A 22 -28.81 -11.81 11.06
N HIS A 23 -27.59 -11.34 11.40
CA HIS A 23 -26.93 -11.67 12.69
C HIS A 23 -25.98 -10.59 13.29
N GLY A 24 -26.37 -9.31 13.40
CA GLY A 24 -25.41 -8.22 13.68
C GLY A 24 -24.89 -7.97 15.12
N LYS A 25 -25.45 -8.53 16.21
CA LYS A 25 -25.17 -8.00 17.57
C LYS A 25 -23.73 -8.21 18.08
N LYS A 26 -23.05 -9.29 17.68
CA LYS A 26 -21.69 -9.60 18.17
C LYS A 26 -20.63 -8.72 17.50
N ASN A 27 -20.71 -8.58 16.18
CA ASN A 27 -19.72 -7.83 15.40
C ASN A 27 -19.81 -6.33 15.67
N LEU A 28 -21.01 -5.79 15.90
CA LEU A 28 -21.18 -4.39 16.30
C LEU A 28 -20.46 -4.04 17.62
N LYS A 29 -20.47 -4.97 18.59
CA LYS A 29 -19.72 -4.79 19.84
C LYS A 29 -18.20 -4.81 19.61
N LEU A 30 -17.72 -5.68 18.72
CA LEU A 30 -16.29 -5.73 18.36
C LEU A 30 -15.85 -4.44 17.65
N ILE A 31 -16.69 -3.91 16.75
CA ILE A 31 -16.47 -2.61 16.10
C ILE A 31 -16.33 -1.51 17.16
N GLU A 32 -17.22 -1.47 18.16
CA GLU A 32 -17.15 -0.45 19.22
C GLU A 32 -15.87 -0.57 20.07
N VAL A 33 -15.44 -1.80 20.37
CA VAL A 33 -14.19 -2.03 21.11
C VAL A 33 -12.98 -1.61 20.29
N ASN A 34 -12.94 -1.95 19.00
CA ASN A 34 -11.84 -1.53 18.11
C ASN A 34 -11.80 -0.01 17.99
N TYR A 35 -12.94 0.64 17.77
CA TYR A 35 -13.05 2.10 17.71
C TYR A 35 -12.49 2.80 18.94
N LYS A 36 -12.91 2.37 20.13
CA LYS A 36 -12.41 2.93 21.39
C LYS A 36 -10.90 2.76 21.53
N ARG A 37 -10.35 1.62 21.12
CA ARG A 37 -8.92 1.33 21.20
C ARG A 37 -8.12 2.16 20.20
N ASN A 38 -8.55 2.22 18.94
CA ASN A 38 -7.88 2.99 17.89
C ASN A 38 -7.80 4.48 18.30
N VAL A 39 -8.93 5.07 18.69
CA VAL A 39 -8.97 6.47 19.19
C VAL A 39 -8.03 6.68 20.39
N SER A 40 -7.96 5.72 21.32
CA SER A 40 -7.12 5.85 22.51
C SER A 40 -5.61 5.65 22.26
N SER A 41 -5.24 5.10 21.11
CA SER A 41 -3.87 4.74 20.74
C SER A 41 -3.50 5.37 19.39
N ASN A 42 -4.03 6.56 19.11
CA ASN A 42 -3.78 7.28 17.88
C ASN A 42 -2.45 8.07 17.97
N PHE A 43 -1.52 7.79 17.07
CA PHE A 43 -0.19 8.42 17.06
C PHE A 43 -0.05 9.59 16.06
N THR A 44 -1.17 10.03 15.46
CA THR A 44 -1.22 11.11 14.46
C THR A 44 -0.50 12.37 14.92
N GLU A 45 -0.79 12.87 16.12
CA GLU A 45 -0.18 14.10 16.64
C GLU A 45 1.34 13.98 16.70
N ARG A 46 1.85 12.82 17.12
CA ARG A 46 3.29 12.58 17.22
C ARG A 46 3.97 12.53 15.85
N MET A 47 3.31 11.94 14.85
CA MET A 47 3.81 11.94 13.48
C MET A 47 3.84 13.36 12.88
N VAL A 48 2.80 14.17 13.15
CA VAL A 48 2.74 15.57 12.72
C VAL A 48 3.84 16.41 13.37
N GLU A 49 4.11 16.23 14.66
CA GLU A 49 5.24 16.87 15.34
C GLU A 49 6.58 16.52 14.68
N LEU A 50 6.83 15.22 14.46
CA LEU A 50 8.05 14.73 13.82
C LEU A 50 8.21 15.32 12.42
N GLN A 51 7.15 15.29 11.62
CA GLN A 51 7.11 15.89 10.28
C GLN A 51 7.47 17.38 10.34
N ASN A 52 6.85 18.15 11.21
CA ASN A 52 7.03 19.61 11.29
C ASN A 52 8.43 19.99 11.76
N SER A 53 9.05 19.16 12.60
CA SER A 53 10.41 19.37 13.10
C SER A 53 11.52 18.79 12.20
N PHE A 54 11.16 18.06 11.14
CA PHE A 54 12.15 17.35 10.34
C PHE A 54 13.07 18.30 9.57
N SER A 55 14.37 18.03 9.66
CA SER A 55 15.43 18.69 8.91
C SER A 55 16.47 17.64 8.51
N TYR A 56 16.71 17.47 7.21
CA TYR A 56 17.58 16.39 6.72
C TYR A 56 18.98 16.42 7.35
N ALA A 57 19.56 17.61 7.56
CA ALA A 57 20.89 17.79 8.11
C ALA A 57 21.04 17.20 9.52
N ASP A 58 19.99 17.29 10.34
CA ASP A 58 20.01 16.80 11.73
C ASP A 58 19.92 15.26 11.80
N HIS A 59 19.58 14.61 10.69
CA HIS A 59 19.37 13.17 10.62
C HIS A 59 20.35 12.46 9.65
N SER A 60 21.23 13.18 8.95
CA SER A 60 22.01 12.62 7.82
C SER A 60 23.18 11.72 8.22
N ASP A 61 23.64 11.81 9.46
CA ASP A 61 24.86 11.12 9.91
C ASP A 61 24.65 9.66 10.32
N HIS A 62 23.42 9.17 10.29
CA HIS A 62 23.04 7.84 10.75
C HIS A 62 22.27 7.09 9.67
N PHE A 63 22.38 5.77 9.66
CA PHE A 63 21.39 4.96 8.93
C PHE A 63 20.01 5.15 9.58
N TRP A 64 18.96 5.23 8.78
CA TRP A 64 17.57 5.35 9.25
C TRP A 64 16.91 3.97 9.44
N VAL A 65 17.55 2.92 8.96
CA VAL A 65 17.12 1.52 9.09
C VAL A 65 18.33 0.61 8.87
N GLN A 66 18.22 -0.70 9.13
CA GLN A 66 19.32 -1.62 8.85
C GLN A 66 19.82 -1.50 7.39
N PRO A 67 21.13 -1.61 7.13
CA PRO A 67 21.69 -1.37 5.79
C PRO A 67 21.09 -2.21 4.66
N GLU A 68 20.55 -3.40 4.95
CA GLU A 68 19.85 -4.23 3.95
C GLU A 68 18.65 -3.53 3.30
N PHE A 69 18.07 -2.55 3.98
CA PHE A 69 17.03 -1.67 3.47
C PHE A 69 17.65 -0.39 2.90
N SER A 70 18.45 -0.55 1.86
CA SER A 70 19.04 0.56 1.09
C SER A 70 18.69 0.43 -0.37
N LEU A 71 18.55 1.57 -1.05
CA LEU A 71 18.43 1.62 -2.50
C LEU A 71 19.66 0.95 -3.12
N LEU A 72 19.44 0.03 -4.07
CA LEU A 72 20.45 -0.78 -4.75
C LEU A 72 21.28 -1.69 -3.82
N TYR A 73 20.79 -2.04 -2.63
CA TYR A 73 21.53 -2.88 -1.68
C TYR A 73 22.12 -4.14 -2.32
N GLY A 74 23.39 -4.40 -2.02
CA GLY A 74 24.13 -5.57 -2.50
C GLY A 74 24.45 -5.57 -4.00
N SER A 75 24.06 -4.55 -4.75
CA SER A 75 24.47 -4.37 -6.15
C SER A 75 25.93 -3.89 -6.25
N PRO A 76 26.52 -3.90 -7.45
CA PRO A 76 27.87 -3.35 -7.68
C PRO A 76 27.98 -1.86 -7.29
N VAL A 77 26.96 -1.04 -7.56
CA VAL A 77 26.96 0.39 -7.15
C VAL A 77 27.01 0.52 -5.63
N TYR A 78 26.16 -0.21 -4.90
CA TYR A 78 26.15 -0.14 -3.45
C TYR A 78 27.45 -0.66 -2.83
N THR A 79 28.04 -1.70 -3.43
CA THR A 79 29.31 -2.28 -2.96
C THR A 79 30.48 -1.31 -3.14
N ALA A 80 30.51 -0.56 -4.25
CA ALA A 80 31.54 0.43 -4.54
C ALA A 80 31.32 1.79 -3.84
N ALA A 81 30.14 2.02 -3.28
CA ALA A 81 29.78 3.27 -2.62
C ALA A 81 30.62 3.53 -1.36
N SER A 82 30.99 4.80 -1.15
CA SER A 82 31.52 5.28 0.13
C SER A 82 30.49 5.14 1.25
N GLU A 83 30.92 5.21 2.51
CA GLU A 83 30.01 5.14 3.65
C GLU A 83 28.96 6.26 3.65
N ALA A 84 29.32 7.47 3.21
CA ALA A 84 28.37 8.57 3.04
C ALA A 84 27.32 8.26 1.96
N GLN A 85 27.75 7.70 0.82
CA GLN A 85 26.84 7.27 -0.25
C GLN A 85 25.95 6.10 0.19
N LYS A 86 26.43 5.16 1.01
CA LYS A 86 25.58 4.08 1.56
C LYS A 86 24.50 4.61 2.48
N LYS A 87 24.81 5.58 3.35
CA LYS A 87 23.79 6.29 4.15
C LYS A 87 22.79 7.01 3.25
N ALA A 88 23.26 7.73 2.23
CA ALA A 88 22.38 8.38 1.27
C ALA A 88 21.45 7.37 0.55
N LEU A 89 21.97 6.22 0.13
CA LEU A 89 21.16 5.14 -0.46
C LEU A 89 20.15 4.55 0.55
N ASN A 90 20.49 4.48 1.83
CA ASN A 90 19.57 4.12 2.90
C ASN A 90 18.46 5.16 3.10
N HIS A 91 18.76 6.45 2.95
CA HIS A 91 17.75 7.52 3.04
C HIS A 91 16.86 7.55 1.80
N LEU A 92 17.43 7.31 0.61
CA LEU A 92 16.66 7.21 -0.65
C LEU A 92 15.78 5.95 -0.72
N TYR A 93 16.11 4.90 0.04
CA TYR A 93 15.18 3.79 0.27
C TYR A 93 13.88 4.29 0.90
N TRP A 94 13.95 5.14 1.92
CA TRP A 94 12.77 5.72 2.57
C TRP A 94 11.93 6.55 1.62
N VAL A 95 12.56 7.36 0.76
CA VAL A 95 11.85 8.09 -0.31
C VAL A 95 11.04 7.13 -1.18
N CYS A 96 11.67 6.05 -1.66
CA CYS A 96 10.98 5.06 -2.49
C CYS A 96 9.87 4.33 -1.72
N PHE A 97 10.10 4.01 -0.45
CA PHE A 97 9.14 3.35 0.44
C PHE A 97 7.92 4.23 0.71
N TYR A 98 8.14 5.49 1.08
CA TYR A 98 7.10 6.49 1.29
C TYR A 98 6.26 6.72 0.04
N ASN A 99 6.89 6.89 -1.13
CA ASN A 99 6.16 7.02 -2.39
C ASN A 99 5.34 5.78 -2.75
N TYR A 100 5.77 4.59 -2.31
CA TYR A 100 5.00 3.36 -2.45
C TYR A 100 3.78 3.33 -1.50
N SER A 101 3.97 3.69 -0.23
CA SER A 101 2.93 3.67 0.82
C SER A 101 1.84 4.71 0.57
N ILE A 102 2.19 5.93 0.16
CA ILE A 102 1.23 7.01 -0.15
C ILE A 102 0.11 6.55 -1.09
N GLY A 103 0.44 5.75 -2.11
CA GLY A 103 -0.58 5.21 -3.03
C GLY A 103 -1.58 4.28 -2.34
N GLY A 104 -1.11 3.51 -1.35
CA GLY A 104 -1.96 2.70 -0.47
C GLY A 104 -2.89 3.56 0.37
N GLU A 105 -2.34 4.57 1.05
CA GLU A 105 -3.10 5.42 1.97
C GLU A 105 -4.20 6.20 1.26
N VAL A 106 -3.91 6.76 0.08
CA VAL A 106 -4.94 7.44 -0.71
C VAL A 106 -6.04 6.49 -1.17
N THR A 107 -5.69 5.25 -1.52
CA THR A 107 -6.67 4.23 -1.88
C THR A 107 -7.54 3.89 -0.66
N THR A 108 -6.94 3.70 0.51
CA THR A 108 -7.64 3.43 1.77
C THR A 108 -8.66 4.53 2.07
N MET A 109 -8.26 5.80 2.02
CA MET A 109 -9.16 6.93 2.26
C MET A 109 -10.42 6.90 1.37
N VAL A 110 -10.26 6.59 0.08
CA VAL A 110 -11.38 6.50 -0.87
C VAL A 110 -12.31 5.34 -0.54
N TYR A 111 -11.75 4.16 -0.28
CA TYR A 111 -12.56 2.98 -0.04
C TYR A 111 -13.20 2.95 1.35
N ASN A 112 -12.61 3.62 2.34
CA ASN A 112 -13.26 3.88 3.62
C ASN A 112 -14.58 4.65 3.40
N GLN A 113 -14.56 5.70 2.58
CA GLN A 113 -15.77 6.47 2.23
C GLN A 113 -16.80 5.64 1.45
N LEU A 114 -16.36 4.86 0.46
CA LEU A 114 -17.26 3.98 -0.31
C LEU A 114 -17.90 2.91 0.60
N THR A 115 -17.12 2.36 1.53
CA THR A 115 -17.61 1.39 2.52
C THR A 115 -18.67 2.04 3.40
N CYS A 116 -18.41 3.22 3.96
CA CYS A 116 -19.41 3.96 4.73
C CYS A 116 -20.71 4.14 3.92
N GLY A 117 -20.60 4.49 2.63
CA GLY A 117 -21.75 4.60 1.72
C GLY A 117 -22.57 3.32 1.58
N ALA A 118 -21.92 2.15 1.59
CA ALA A 118 -22.60 0.85 1.51
C ALA A 118 -23.26 0.41 2.84
N PHE A 119 -22.66 0.76 3.97
CA PHE A 119 -23.12 0.31 5.30
C PHE A 119 -24.10 1.28 5.96
N TYR A 120 -23.96 2.60 5.74
CA TYR A 120 -24.79 3.62 6.37
C TYR A 120 -26.30 3.42 6.16
N PRO A 121 -26.80 3.05 4.96
CA PRO A 121 -28.23 2.85 4.74
C PRO A 121 -28.84 1.66 5.49
N LEU A 122 -28.03 0.75 6.03
CA LEU A 122 -28.51 -0.43 6.78
C LEU A 122 -28.91 -0.09 8.23
N GLY A 123 -28.41 1.03 8.77
CA GLY A 123 -28.58 1.44 10.16
C GLY A 123 -27.77 0.59 11.15
N GLY A 124 -27.33 1.20 12.26
CA GLY A 124 -26.59 0.50 13.33
C GLY A 124 -25.09 0.35 13.08
N TYR A 125 -24.58 0.79 11.93
CA TYR A 125 -23.16 0.77 11.55
C TYR A 125 -22.49 2.15 11.68
N GLU A 126 -23.08 3.08 12.44
CA GLU A 126 -22.56 4.44 12.60
C GLU A 126 -21.18 4.43 13.30
N THR A 127 -20.95 3.50 14.23
CA THR A 127 -19.64 3.34 14.87
C THR A 127 -18.59 2.80 13.90
N LEU A 128 -18.97 1.93 12.95
CA LEU A 128 -18.05 1.49 11.89
C LEU A 128 -17.65 2.68 11.02
N CYS A 129 -18.62 3.52 10.62
CA CYS A 129 -18.33 4.68 9.81
C CYS A 129 -17.39 5.66 10.53
N ARG A 130 -17.60 5.87 11.84
CA ARG A 130 -16.69 6.69 12.67
C ARG A 130 -15.28 6.09 12.79
N GLU A 131 -15.15 4.77 12.87
CA GLU A 131 -13.84 4.10 12.85
C GLU A 131 -13.12 4.36 11.53
N LEU A 132 -13.82 4.19 10.40
CA LEU A 132 -13.26 4.44 9.08
C LEU A 132 -12.91 5.91 8.84
N ASP A 133 -13.64 6.85 9.46
CA ASP A 133 -13.30 8.28 9.45
C ASP A 133 -12.02 8.57 10.26
N VAL A 134 -11.83 7.90 11.40
CA VAL A 134 -10.58 7.99 12.19
C VAL A 134 -9.41 7.48 11.38
N GLU A 135 -9.52 6.27 10.79
CA GLU A 135 -8.46 5.75 9.91
C GLU A 135 -8.19 6.72 8.75
N THR A 136 -9.23 7.25 8.11
CA THR A 136 -9.07 8.23 7.01
C THR A 136 -8.28 9.47 7.46
N SER A 137 -8.46 9.92 8.70
CA SER A 137 -7.70 11.05 9.25
C SER A 137 -6.24 10.69 9.54
N GLN A 138 -5.98 9.48 10.04
CA GLN A 138 -4.63 8.94 10.25
C GLN A 138 -3.89 8.83 8.90
N GLU A 139 -4.53 8.24 7.88
CA GLU A 139 -3.93 8.10 6.54
C GLU A 139 -3.55 9.44 5.90
N ARG A 140 -4.31 10.51 6.16
CA ARG A 140 -3.95 11.86 5.69
C ARG A 140 -2.66 12.34 6.34
N ALA A 141 -2.50 12.15 7.65
CA ALA A 141 -1.27 12.50 8.35
C ALA A 141 -0.09 11.64 7.90
N HIS A 142 -0.31 10.35 7.64
CA HIS A 142 0.71 9.46 7.06
C HIS A 142 1.23 10.01 5.72
N VAL A 143 0.32 10.35 4.81
CA VAL A 143 0.65 10.92 3.49
C VAL A 143 1.44 12.22 3.62
N GLU A 144 1.02 13.12 4.51
CA GLU A 144 1.70 14.41 4.73
C GLU A 144 3.11 14.23 5.28
N ALA A 145 3.29 13.34 6.26
CA ALA A 145 4.60 13.02 6.83
C ALA A 145 5.54 12.41 5.78
N PHE A 146 5.07 11.37 5.08
CA PHE A 146 5.82 10.67 4.03
C PHE A 146 6.27 11.61 2.91
N ARG A 147 5.36 12.46 2.43
CA ARG A 147 5.66 13.40 1.34
C ARG A 147 6.65 14.48 1.78
N THR A 148 6.43 15.06 2.96
CA THR A 148 7.29 16.14 3.49
C THR A 148 8.71 15.65 3.72
N ILE A 149 8.87 14.53 4.43
CA ILE A 149 10.19 13.94 4.74
C ILE A 149 10.86 13.48 3.44
N GLY A 150 10.12 12.80 2.55
CA GLY A 150 10.63 12.33 1.26
C GLY A 150 11.18 13.46 0.39
N GLN A 151 10.40 14.54 0.21
CA GLN A 151 10.79 15.68 -0.63
C GLN A 151 11.97 16.45 -0.05
N GLN A 152 12.00 16.70 1.26
CA GLN A 152 13.16 17.34 1.90
C GLN A 152 14.43 16.50 1.74
N THR A 153 14.32 15.18 1.86
CA THR A 153 15.44 14.24 1.70
C THR A 153 15.98 14.24 0.28
N GLU A 154 15.11 14.15 -0.73
CA GLU A 154 15.51 14.20 -2.14
C GLU A 154 16.18 15.53 -2.51
N MET A 155 15.58 16.65 -2.11
CA MET A 155 16.15 17.96 -2.38
C MET A 155 17.53 18.12 -1.74
N ALA A 156 17.72 17.63 -0.51
CA ALA A 156 19.01 17.72 0.17
C ALA A 156 20.08 16.81 -0.45
N LEU A 157 19.72 15.61 -0.91
CA LEU A 157 20.67 14.64 -1.45
C LEU A 157 20.97 14.81 -2.94
N LEU A 158 19.95 15.18 -3.72
CA LEU A 158 19.99 15.13 -5.19
C LEU A 158 19.85 16.53 -5.82
N GLY A 159 19.37 17.52 -5.07
CA GLY A 159 19.07 18.86 -5.56
C GLY A 159 17.83 18.93 -6.47
N ASP A 160 17.13 17.81 -6.64
CA ASP A 160 15.93 17.66 -7.50
C ASP A 160 15.04 16.53 -6.96
N LEU A 161 13.76 16.58 -7.30
CA LEU A 161 12.78 15.54 -6.99
C LEU A 161 12.82 14.45 -8.07
N ILE A 162 13.73 13.49 -7.91
CA ILE A 162 13.96 12.44 -8.90
C ILE A 162 12.95 11.31 -8.78
N PHE A 163 12.63 10.88 -7.55
CA PHE A 163 11.80 9.73 -7.23
C PHE A 163 10.36 10.10 -6.85
N ASP A 164 10.09 11.39 -6.59
CA ASP A 164 8.76 11.94 -6.33
C ASP A 164 7.76 11.50 -7.40
N ARG A 165 6.54 11.19 -6.95
CA ARG A 165 5.45 10.75 -7.81
C ARG A 165 4.27 11.70 -7.67
N PRO A 166 3.59 12.04 -8.77
CA PRO A 166 2.33 12.76 -8.68
C PRO A 166 1.33 12.01 -7.81
N MET A 167 0.65 12.75 -6.92
CA MET A 167 -0.44 12.20 -6.12
C MET A 167 -1.52 11.62 -7.04
N PRO A 168 -1.99 10.38 -6.79
CA PRO A 168 -3.11 9.85 -7.54
C PRO A 168 -4.35 10.69 -7.23
N ASN A 169 -5.09 11.07 -8.26
CA ASN A 169 -6.39 11.69 -8.03
C ASN A 169 -7.42 10.67 -7.51
N TYR A 170 -8.56 11.14 -7.00
CA TYR A 170 -9.62 10.28 -6.45
C TYR A 170 -10.09 9.17 -7.40
N VAL A 171 -10.14 9.47 -8.70
CA VAL A 171 -10.54 8.50 -9.73
C VAL A 171 -9.44 7.46 -9.93
N GLU A 172 -8.17 7.86 -9.95
CA GLU A 172 -7.02 6.95 -10.06
C GLU A 172 -6.88 6.05 -8.83
N ALA A 173 -7.10 6.60 -7.63
CA ALA A 173 -7.11 5.86 -6.38
C ALA A 173 -8.24 4.82 -6.30
N ALA A 174 -9.42 5.14 -6.86
CA ALA A 174 -10.55 4.21 -6.93
C ALA A 174 -10.35 3.02 -7.89
N LEU A 175 -9.30 3.01 -8.73
CA LEU A 175 -9.07 1.97 -9.75
C LEU A 175 -8.21 0.78 -9.26
N ILE A 176 -8.00 0.62 -7.95
CA ILE A 176 -7.21 -0.47 -7.31
C ILE A 176 -5.71 -0.46 -7.69
N HIS A 177 -5.27 0.47 -8.55
CA HIS A 177 -3.90 0.51 -9.09
C HIS A 177 -3.36 1.94 -9.29
N PRO A 178 -3.11 2.72 -8.22
CA PRO A 178 -2.48 4.04 -8.33
C PRO A 178 -1.01 3.98 -8.80
N GLN A 179 -0.40 2.80 -8.91
CA GLN A 179 1.04 2.63 -9.20
C GLN A 179 1.42 2.67 -10.69
N LYS A 180 0.46 2.83 -11.61
CA LYS A 180 0.75 2.97 -13.04
C LYS A 180 0.31 4.36 -13.50
N GLY A 181 1.26 5.25 -13.72
CA GLY A 181 1.06 6.62 -14.23
C GLY A 181 0.51 6.72 -15.66
N ALA A 182 -0.27 5.75 -16.12
CA ALA A 182 -0.93 5.82 -17.41
C ALA A 182 -2.28 6.51 -17.25
N ARG A 183 -2.34 7.81 -17.60
CA ARG A 183 -3.58 8.48 -18.00
C ARG A 183 -4.14 7.76 -19.21
N SER A 184 -4.92 6.70 -18.98
CA SER A 184 -5.56 5.93 -20.04
C SER A 184 -7.06 6.05 -19.94
N PHE A 185 -7.68 6.27 -21.10
CA PHE A 185 -9.10 6.41 -21.41
C PHE A 185 -9.92 5.19 -20.97
N ILE A 186 -10.05 4.98 -19.67
CA ILE A 186 -10.73 3.83 -19.11
C ILE A 186 -12.08 4.31 -18.60
N ARG A 187 -13.10 4.22 -19.45
CA ARG A 187 -14.50 4.44 -19.08
C ARG A 187 -15.25 3.11 -18.84
N ASN A 188 -14.57 1.95 -18.93
CA ASN A 188 -15.14 0.61 -18.84
C ASN A 188 -14.13 -0.47 -18.33
N SER A 189 -13.37 -0.23 -17.26
CA SER A 189 -12.52 -1.31 -16.69
C SER A 189 -13.26 -2.13 -15.63
N PRO A 190 -12.85 -3.39 -15.42
CA PRO A 190 -13.21 -4.19 -14.25
C PRO A 190 -12.95 -3.48 -12.91
N ALA A 191 -12.01 -2.53 -12.84
CA ALA A 191 -11.73 -1.74 -11.64
C ALA A 191 -12.81 -0.69 -11.35
N GLN A 192 -13.34 0.00 -12.37
CA GLN A 192 -14.49 0.90 -12.18
C GLN A 192 -15.75 0.13 -11.77
N PHE A 193 -15.99 -1.00 -12.42
CA PHE A 193 -17.06 -1.90 -12.02
C PHE A 193 -16.92 -2.30 -10.55
N TYR A 194 -15.73 -2.73 -10.12
CA TYR A 194 -15.46 -3.10 -8.74
C TYR A 194 -15.70 -1.95 -7.76
N ALA A 195 -15.19 -0.74 -8.04
CA ALA A 195 -15.39 0.43 -7.17
C ALA A 195 -16.87 0.79 -7.01
N VAL A 196 -17.65 0.73 -8.10
CA VAL A 196 -19.11 0.92 -8.05
C VAL A 196 -19.76 -0.15 -7.18
N GLN A 197 -19.36 -1.41 -7.30
CA GLN A 197 -19.90 -2.50 -6.48
C GLN A 197 -19.58 -2.33 -4.98
N VAL A 198 -18.39 -1.84 -4.64
CA VAL A 198 -18.05 -1.52 -3.24
C VAL A 198 -18.99 -0.47 -2.65
N GLY A 199 -19.41 0.54 -3.42
CA GLY A 199 -20.32 1.57 -2.92
C GLY A 199 -21.77 1.14 -2.70
N VAL A 200 -22.19 -0.02 -3.22
CA VAL A 200 -23.61 -0.43 -3.23
C VAL A 200 -23.89 -1.82 -2.66
N SER A 201 -22.86 -2.65 -2.47
CA SER A 201 -22.97 -3.99 -1.88
C SER A 201 -22.16 -4.05 -0.57
N PRO A 202 -22.81 -4.25 0.59
CA PRO A 202 -22.12 -4.47 1.86
C PRO A 202 -21.15 -5.65 1.82
N PHE A 203 -21.47 -6.71 1.06
CA PHE A 203 -20.57 -7.82 0.87
C PHE A 203 -19.31 -7.40 0.09
N VAL A 204 -19.46 -6.75 -1.07
CA VAL A 204 -18.30 -6.36 -1.89
C VAL A 204 -17.46 -5.30 -1.16
N ALA A 205 -18.10 -4.37 -0.46
CA ALA A 205 -17.46 -3.43 0.46
C ALA A 205 -16.63 -4.16 1.53
N SER A 206 -17.21 -5.17 2.17
CA SER A 206 -16.48 -6.01 3.12
C SER A 206 -15.24 -6.66 2.49
N GLN A 207 -15.33 -7.10 1.23
CA GLN A 207 -14.24 -7.82 0.57
C GLN A 207 -13.18 -6.92 -0.08
N TYR A 208 -13.39 -5.61 -0.17
CA TYR A 208 -12.27 -4.67 -0.30
C TYR A 208 -11.30 -4.82 0.89
N TYR A 209 -11.86 -5.06 2.07
CA TYR A 209 -11.26 -5.58 3.30
C TYR A 209 -10.17 -6.63 3.09
N THR A 210 -10.48 -7.63 2.27
CA THR A 210 -9.53 -8.70 1.93
C THR A 210 -8.39 -8.18 1.06
N VAL A 211 -8.70 -7.34 0.07
CA VAL A 211 -7.70 -6.75 -0.84
C VAL A 211 -6.73 -5.84 -0.08
N ARG A 212 -7.24 -4.98 0.80
CA ARG A 212 -6.42 -4.13 1.69
C ARG A 212 -5.60 -4.98 2.64
N GLY A 213 -6.21 -5.96 3.31
CA GLY A 213 -5.50 -6.89 4.22
C GLY A 213 -4.27 -7.54 3.58
N LEU A 214 -4.38 -8.02 2.34
CA LEU A 214 -3.26 -8.59 1.59
C LEU A 214 -2.10 -7.59 1.37
N ARG A 215 -2.41 -6.30 1.16
CA ARG A 215 -1.41 -5.22 1.00
C ARG A 215 -0.79 -4.84 2.34
N ASN A 216 -1.59 -4.72 3.40
CA ASN A 216 -1.10 -4.33 4.71
C ASN A 216 -0.19 -5.40 5.30
N ILE A 217 -0.50 -6.69 5.12
CA ILE A 217 0.41 -7.78 5.52
C ILE A 217 1.78 -7.64 4.83
N GLN A 218 1.80 -7.36 3.52
CA GLN A 218 3.05 -7.12 2.81
C GLN A 218 3.85 -5.94 3.39
N LEU A 219 3.20 -4.82 3.70
CA LEU A 219 3.85 -3.67 4.32
C LEU A 219 4.42 -4.05 5.69
N LYS A 220 3.62 -4.71 6.52
CA LYS A 220 3.96 -5.13 7.87
C LYS A 220 5.19 -6.02 7.98
N VAL A 221 5.42 -6.94 7.04
CA VAL A 221 6.63 -7.79 7.09
C VAL A 221 7.91 -6.92 7.12
N LYS A 222 7.90 -5.76 6.45
CA LYS A 222 9.03 -4.81 6.47
C LYS A 222 8.96 -3.87 7.67
N GLU A 223 7.81 -3.25 7.89
CA GLU A 223 7.66 -2.23 8.93
C GLU A 223 7.86 -2.79 10.33
N TYR A 224 7.60 -4.08 10.53
CA TYR A 224 7.99 -4.76 11.76
C TYR A 224 9.50 -4.65 12.01
N ARG A 225 10.35 -4.79 10.98
CA ARG A 225 11.81 -4.65 11.10
C ARG A 225 12.22 -3.20 11.33
N HIS A 226 11.54 -2.25 10.71
CA HIS A 226 11.78 -0.81 10.95
C HIS A 226 11.41 -0.43 12.39
N SER A 227 10.27 -0.92 12.87
CA SER A 227 9.78 -0.72 14.24
C SER A 227 10.73 -1.36 15.26
N GLN A 228 11.23 -2.56 15.00
CA GLN A 228 12.28 -3.18 15.82
C GLN A 228 13.56 -2.36 15.85
N TYR A 229 13.99 -1.81 14.72
CA TYR A 229 15.16 -0.94 14.65
C TYR A 229 15.00 0.31 15.53
N CYS A 230 13.82 0.94 15.50
CA CYS A 230 13.49 2.07 16.38
C CYS A 230 13.68 1.70 17.85
N GLN A 231 13.10 0.56 18.27
CA GLN A 231 13.20 0.08 19.64
C GLN A 231 14.63 -0.30 20.04
N GLU A 232 15.44 -0.84 19.12
CA GLU A 232 16.86 -1.13 19.36
C GLU A 232 17.65 0.15 19.64
N LEU A 233 17.42 1.21 18.86
CA LEU A 233 18.03 2.53 19.08
C LEU A 233 17.62 3.14 20.42
N GLU A 234 16.33 3.12 20.73
CA GLU A 234 15.80 3.63 22.01
C GLU A 234 16.41 2.91 23.22
N LYS A 235 16.46 1.57 23.18
CA LYS A 235 17.04 0.76 24.25
C LYS A 235 18.53 1.01 24.43
N ALA A 236 19.24 1.30 23.34
CA ALA A 236 20.65 1.65 23.38
C ALA A 236 20.91 3.11 23.82
N GLY A 237 19.87 3.93 24.00
CA GLY A 237 20.01 5.38 24.22
C GLY A 237 20.64 6.10 23.02
N ALA A 238 20.54 5.51 21.83
CA ALA A 238 21.07 6.07 20.59
C ALA A 238 20.10 7.09 19.99
N PHE A 239 20.61 7.92 19.07
CA PHE A 239 19.78 8.84 18.30
C PHE A 239 18.78 8.07 17.43
N VAL A 240 17.50 8.45 17.49
CA VAL A 240 16.43 7.90 16.65
C VAL A 240 16.11 8.90 15.55
N PRO A 241 16.44 8.62 14.28
CA PRO A 241 16.06 9.48 13.17
C PRO A 241 14.53 9.62 13.07
N ALA A 242 14.04 10.81 12.72
CA ALA A 242 12.61 11.04 12.58
C ALA A 242 11.93 10.08 11.58
N PRO A 243 12.54 9.70 10.44
CA PRO A 243 11.95 8.72 9.51
C PRO A 243 11.74 7.34 10.15
N THR A 244 12.68 6.93 11.01
CA THR A 244 12.60 5.69 11.80
C THR A 244 11.44 5.75 12.80
N ALA A 245 11.34 6.85 13.54
CA ALA A 245 10.26 7.06 14.52
C ALA A 245 8.88 7.15 13.84
N VAL A 246 8.77 7.88 12.72
CA VAL A 246 7.56 7.98 11.90
C VAL A 246 7.10 6.58 11.46
N SER A 247 8.01 5.73 10.98
CA SER A 247 7.65 4.36 10.59
C SER A 247 7.24 3.49 11.77
N HIS A 248 7.80 3.72 12.96
CA HIS A 248 7.38 3.02 14.17
C HIS A 248 5.93 3.38 14.54
N PHE A 249 5.58 4.67 14.54
CA PHE A 249 4.21 5.12 14.81
C PHE A 249 3.23 4.67 13.73
N HIS A 250 3.62 4.76 12.45
CA HIS A 250 2.84 4.23 11.34
C HIS A 250 2.52 2.74 11.52
N TYR A 251 3.52 1.94 11.92
CA TYR A 251 3.32 0.51 12.20
C TYR A 251 2.30 0.25 13.33
N LEU A 252 2.24 1.13 14.34
CA LEU A 252 1.27 1.01 15.43
C LEU A 252 -0.16 1.34 14.98
N ASP A 253 -0.35 2.40 14.18
CA ASP A 253 -1.65 2.71 13.58
C ASP A 253 -2.10 1.58 12.63
N GLU A 254 -1.18 1.05 11.81
CA GLU A 254 -1.42 -0.09 10.91
C GLU A 254 -1.78 -1.40 11.65
N ALA A 255 -1.44 -1.52 12.94
CA ALA A 255 -1.92 -2.61 13.79
C ALA A 255 -3.45 -2.60 13.92
N PHE A 256 -4.04 -1.42 14.16
CA PHE A 256 -5.48 -1.23 14.23
C PHE A 256 -6.13 -1.39 12.85
N HIS A 257 -5.54 -0.81 11.81
CA HIS A 257 -6.06 -0.91 10.44
C HIS A 257 -6.20 -2.35 9.95
N THR A 258 -5.24 -3.21 10.31
CA THR A 258 -5.32 -4.65 10.00
C THR A 258 -6.43 -5.34 10.81
N ALA A 259 -6.61 -5.00 12.09
CA ALA A 259 -7.67 -5.57 12.91
C ALA A 259 -9.06 -5.17 12.39
N THR A 260 -9.24 -3.90 12.00
CA THR A 260 -10.46 -3.40 11.35
C THR A 260 -10.69 -4.10 10.01
N SER A 261 -9.65 -4.22 9.18
CA SER A 261 -9.74 -4.92 7.90
C SER A 261 -10.14 -6.38 8.06
N GLN A 262 -9.55 -7.10 9.02
CA GLN A 262 -9.87 -8.50 9.29
C GLN A 262 -11.32 -8.65 9.79
N LEU A 263 -11.75 -7.82 10.75
CA LEU A 263 -13.13 -7.84 11.26
C LEU A 263 -14.14 -7.62 10.13
N ILE A 264 -13.90 -6.64 9.25
CA ILE A 264 -14.81 -6.31 8.15
C ILE A 264 -14.84 -7.43 7.09
N SER A 265 -13.69 -7.97 6.72
CA SER A 265 -13.58 -8.95 5.63
C SER A 265 -13.89 -10.39 6.02
N HIS A 266 -13.63 -10.80 7.26
CA HIS A 266 -13.80 -12.18 7.70
C HIS A 266 -15.09 -12.40 8.49
N ASP A 267 -15.55 -11.41 9.24
CA ASP A 267 -16.65 -11.60 10.17
C ASP A 267 -17.88 -10.80 9.77
N LEU A 268 -17.72 -9.51 9.46
CA LEU A 268 -18.84 -8.60 9.26
C LEU A 268 -19.73 -8.99 8.08
N TYR A 269 -19.14 -9.48 6.98
CA TYR A 269 -19.91 -9.86 5.81
C TYR A 269 -20.91 -11.00 6.08
N LYS A 270 -20.65 -11.81 7.12
CA LYS A 270 -21.51 -12.93 7.53
C LYS A 270 -22.80 -12.46 8.22
N ASP A 271 -22.89 -11.17 8.58
CA ASP A 271 -24.10 -10.57 9.12
C ASP A 271 -25.16 -10.33 8.04
N PHE A 272 -24.79 -10.42 6.77
CA PHE A 272 -25.68 -10.15 5.63
C PHE A 272 -26.18 -11.43 4.95
N LYS A 273 -27.08 -11.26 3.99
CA LYS A 273 -27.50 -12.34 3.09
C LYS A 273 -26.29 -12.96 2.38
N LYS A 274 -26.41 -14.26 2.06
CA LYS A 274 -25.39 -14.95 1.26
C LYS A 274 -25.12 -14.18 -0.04
N PRO A 275 -23.85 -14.01 -0.44
CA PRO A 275 -23.51 -13.23 -1.61
C PRO A 275 -24.04 -13.89 -2.88
N SER A 276 -24.45 -13.06 -3.83
CA SER A 276 -24.79 -13.46 -5.18
C SER A 276 -23.56 -13.90 -5.97
N ALA A 277 -23.78 -14.62 -7.09
CA ALA A 277 -22.69 -15.01 -7.99
C ALA A 277 -21.91 -13.79 -8.55
N MET A 278 -22.60 -12.67 -8.78
CA MET A 278 -21.97 -11.43 -9.27
C MET A 278 -21.05 -10.82 -8.21
N GLU A 279 -21.48 -10.80 -6.95
CA GLU A 279 -20.68 -10.29 -5.83
C GLU A 279 -19.44 -11.15 -5.57
N ILE A 280 -19.60 -12.48 -5.59
CA ILE A 280 -18.46 -13.42 -5.50
C ILE A 280 -17.48 -13.19 -6.66
N PHE A 281 -17.98 -13.00 -7.88
CA PHE A 281 -17.16 -12.71 -9.04
C PHE A 281 -16.38 -11.40 -8.87
N ALA A 282 -17.05 -10.31 -8.47
CA ALA A 282 -16.42 -9.00 -8.26
C ALA A 282 -15.30 -9.06 -7.21
N SER A 283 -15.57 -9.67 -6.05
CA SER A 283 -14.57 -9.84 -4.97
C SER A 283 -13.36 -10.66 -5.43
N ASN A 284 -13.58 -11.76 -6.16
CA ASN A 284 -12.49 -12.58 -6.67
C ASN A 284 -11.65 -11.89 -7.76
N VAL A 285 -12.27 -11.04 -8.59
CA VAL A 285 -11.52 -10.21 -9.56
C VAL A 285 -10.61 -9.21 -8.85
N GLY A 286 -11.08 -8.57 -7.77
CA GLY A 286 -10.26 -7.68 -6.95
C GLY A 286 -9.04 -8.38 -6.35
N ILE A 287 -9.26 -9.55 -5.74
CA ILE A 287 -8.20 -10.38 -5.14
C ILE A 287 -7.22 -10.91 -6.19
N PHE A 288 -7.70 -11.26 -7.39
CA PHE A 288 -6.84 -11.65 -8.50
C PHE A 288 -5.97 -10.46 -8.98
N GLY A 289 -6.57 -9.27 -9.08
CA GLY A 289 -5.89 -8.04 -9.48
C GLY A 289 -4.75 -7.65 -8.55
N VAL A 290 -4.97 -7.70 -7.23
CA VAL A 290 -3.92 -7.36 -6.26
C VAL A 290 -2.76 -8.35 -6.29
N GLN A 291 -3.01 -9.66 -6.44
CA GLN A 291 -1.93 -10.64 -6.60
C GLN A 291 -1.01 -10.34 -7.79
N ARG A 292 -1.55 -9.85 -8.91
CA ARG A 292 -0.74 -9.47 -10.07
C ARG A 292 0.22 -8.33 -9.78
N THR A 293 -0.08 -7.47 -8.81
CA THR A 293 0.83 -6.41 -8.35
C THR A 293 1.88 -6.92 -7.37
N MET A 294 1.66 -8.10 -6.79
CA MET A 294 2.54 -8.71 -5.79
C MET A 294 3.41 -9.84 -6.38
N GLN A 295 3.35 -10.11 -7.68
CA GLN A 295 4.11 -11.19 -8.32
C GLN A 295 5.53 -10.77 -8.78
N THR A 296 5.99 -9.60 -8.39
CA THR A 296 7.26 -9.00 -8.84
C THR A 296 8.22 -8.77 -7.67
N LEU A 297 9.51 -8.88 -7.94
CA LEU A 297 10.59 -8.60 -6.99
C LEU A 297 11.39 -7.42 -7.53
N SER A 298 11.66 -6.45 -6.66
CA SER A 298 12.55 -5.33 -6.98
C SER A 298 13.97 -5.65 -6.51
N GLY A 299 14.94 -5.54 -7.41
CA GLY A 299 16.36 -5.57 -7.05
C GLY A 299 16.85 -4.21 -6.54
N ALA A 300 16.18 -3.12 -6.91
CA ALA A 300 16.56 -1.78 -6.48
C ALA A 300 16.07 -1.41 -5.08
N VAL A 301 14.84 -1.80 -4.70
CA VAL A 301 14.24 -1.38 -3.42
C VAL A 301 13.81 -2.62 -2.64
N PRO A 302 14.74 -3.25 -1.88
CA PRO A 302 14.46 -4.51 -1.20
C PRO A 302 13.20 -4.47 -0.34
N GLY A 303 12.36 -5.48 -0.50
CA GLY A 303 11.10 -5.62 0.24
C GLY A 303 9.90 -4.91 -0.39
N ILE A 304 10.05 -4.03 -1.39
CA ILE A 304 8.92 -3.49 -2.15
C ILE A 304 8.60 -4.42 -3.33
N PHE A 305 7.37 -4.94 -3.38
CA PHE A 305 6.95 -5.82 -4.48
C PHE A 305 6.44 -4.97 -5.63
N THR A 306 7.36 -4.57 -6.48
CA THR A 306 7.12 -3.78 -7.69
C THR A 306 8.09 -4.23 -8.78
N ASP A 307 7.74 -3.94 -10.03
CA ASP A 307 8.66 -4.08 -11.15
C ASP A 307 9.64 -2.90 -11.18
N ASP A 308 10.88 -3.17 -11.56
CA ASP A 308 11.96 -2.18 -11.57
C ASP A 308 11.97 -1.28 -12.81
N SER A 309 11.10 -1.51 -13.81
CA SER A 309 11.07 -0.68 -15.03
C SER A 309 10.94 0.81 -14.75
N ASN A 310 10.20 1.17 -13.70
CA ASN A 310 10.04 2.56 -13.28
C ASN A 310 11.27 3.11 -12.55
N TYR A 311 12.13 2.26 -11.96
CA TYR A 311 13.34 2.70 -11.25
C TYR A 311 14.56 2.80 -12.14
N ILE A 312 14.65 2.03 -13.23
CA ILE A 312 15.76 2.09 -14.20
C ILE A 312 16.07 3.54 -14.63
N PRO A 313 15.11 4.32 -15.17
CA PRO A 313 15.39 5.70 -15.58
C PRO A 313 15.70 6.63 -14.39
N LEU A 314 15.11 6.38 -13.22
CA LEU A 314 15.29 7.22 -12.04
C LEU A 314 16.69 7.04 -11.43
N VAL A 315 17.13 5.80 -11.30
CA VAL A 315 18.48 5.46 -10.86
C VAL A 315 19.51 5.97 -11.86
N TYR A 316 19.25 5.85 -13.17
CA TYR A 316 20.12 6.44 -14.19
C TYR A 316 20.34 7.94 -13.99
N ARG A 317 19.27 8.70 -13.68
CA ARG A 317 19.39 10.13 -13.36
C ARG A 317 20.12 10.37 -12.04
N MET A 318 19.77 9.62 -10.99
CA MET A 318 20.40 9.72 -9.67
C MET A 318 21.92 9.54 -9.74
N LEU A 319 22.40 8.56 -10.52
CA LEU A 319 23.84 8.29 -10.66
C LEU A 319 24.61 9.44 -11.36
N GLN A 320 23.93 10.29 -12.12
CA GLN A 320 24.52 11.48 -12.76
C GLN A 320 24.51 12.72 -11.85
N THR A 321 23.81 12.68 -10.72
CA THR A 321 23.84 13.78 -9.74
C THR A 321 25.20 13.87 -9.06
N PRO A 322 25.56 15.00 -8.42
CA PRO A 322 26.82 15.13 -7.67
C PRO A 322 27.03 14.06 -6.59
N LEU A 323 25.97 13.38 -6.13
CA LEU A 323 26.07 12.28 -5.17
C LEU A 323 26.94 11.12 -5.67
N PHE A 324 26.95 10.87 -6.99
CA PHE A 324 27.75 9.81 -7.62
C PHE A 324 28.66 10.34 -8.74
N GLY A 325 28.26 11.41 -9.42
CA GLY A 325 29.08 12.11 -10.41
C GLY A 325 29.40 11.31 -11.66
N MET A 326 28.63 10.25 -11.96
CA MET A 326 28.89 9.39 -13.11
C MET A 326 28.52 10.11 -14.41
N ASP A 327 29.33 9.92 -15.46
CA ASP A 327 28.92 10.34 -16.80
C ASP A 327 27.79 9.45 -17.36
N ARG A 328 27.26 9.81 -18.54
CA ARG A 328 26.16 9.07 -19.17
C ARG A 328 26.49 7.60 -19.43
N ARG A 329 27.72 7.27 -19.82
CA ARG A 329 28.15 5.92 -20.17
C ARG A 329 28.36 5.09 -18.91
N GLU A 330 29.03 5.67 -17.92
CA GLU A 330 29.25 5.08 -16.60
C GLU A 330 27.92 4.77 -15.91
N ALA A 331 27.00 5.73 -15.86
CA ALA A 331 25.68 5.56 -15.26
C ALA A 331 24.86 4.46 -15.97
N LEU A 332 24.88 4.42 -17.30
CA LEU A 332 24.15 3.40 -18.07
C LEU A 332 24.71 1.99 -17.81
N GLN A 333 26.04 1.86 -17.77
CA GLN A 333 26.71 0.60 -17.44
C GLN A 333 26.39 0.16 -16.00
N ALA A 334 26.43 1.09 -15.04
CA ALA A 334 26.11 0.83 -13.64
C ALA A 334 24.65 0.36 -13.48
N VAL A 335 23.69 1.03 -14.13
CA VAL A 335 22.27 0.61 -14.15
C VAL A 335 22.15 -0.80 -14.73
N ARG A 336 22.81 -1.09 -15.86
CA ARG A 336 22.79 -2.44 -16.43
C ARG A 336 23.24 -3.48 -15.41
N GLN A 337 24.35 -3.23 -14.73
CA GLN A 337 24.91 -4.15 -13.74
C GLN A 337 24.01 -4.31 -12.52
N CYS A 338 23.35 -3.24 -12.06
CA CYS A 338 22.46 -3.30 -10.91
C CYS A 338 21.16 -4.04 -11.21
N PHE A 339 20.56 -3.84 -12.38
CA PHE A 339 19.22 -4.37 -12.65
C PHE A 339 19.21 -5.69 -13.43
N CYS A 340 20.24 -5.98 -14.21
CA CYS A 340 20.26 -7.11 -15.16
C CYS A 340 21.09 -8.31 -14.70
N ALA A 341 21.69 -8.25 -13.52
CA ALA A 341 22.46 -9.33 -12.93
C ALA A 341 21.91 -9.66 -11.54
N GLU A 342 22.08 -10.92 -11.12
CA GLU A 342 21.72 -11.36 -9.77
C GLU A 342 22.68 -10.77 -8.73
N HIS A 343 22.13 -10.33 -7.60
CA HIS A 343 22.88 -9.75 -6.48
C HIS A 343 22.06 -9.84 -5.18
N GLU A 344 22.66 -9.53 -4.03
CA GLU A 344 22.05 -9.77 -2.70
C GLU A 344 20.68 -9.08 -2.50
N GLY A 345 20.49 -7.87 -3.04
CA GLY A 345 19.21 -7.17 -3.01
C GLY A 345 18.02 -7.99 -3.55
N PHE A 346 18.22 -8.80 -4.60
CA PHE A 346 17.18 -9.70 -5.11
C PHE A 346 16.86 -10.83 -4.13
N HIS A 347 17.88 -11.38 -3.46
CA HIS A 347 17.68 -12.42 -2.45
C HIS A 347 16.95 -11.87 -1.22
N VAL A 348 17.31 -10.66 -0.77
CA VAL A 348 16.58 -9.95 0.29
C VAL A 348 15.11 -9.79 -0.11
N ALA A 349 14.84 -9.25 -1.31
CA ALA A 349 13.47 -9.07 -1.80
C ALA A 349 12.67 -10.39 -1.84
N ALA A 350 13.31 -11.49 -2.27
CA ALA A 350 12.69 -12.80 -2.30
C ALA A 350 12.34 -13.32 -0.89
N ARG A 351 13.24 -13.18 0.09
CA ARG A 351 12.97 -13.58 1.48
C ARG A 351 11.75 -12.86 2.06
N TYR A 352 11.66 -11.54 1.87
CA TYR A 352 10.51 -10.75 2.33
C TYR A 352 9.23 -11.12 1.58
N HIS A 353 9.33 -11.46 0.28
CA HIS A 353 8.20 -11.92 -0.52
C HIS A 353 7.66 -13.27 -0.04
N GLU A 354 8.52 -14.25 0.20
CA GLU A 354 8.15 -15.57 0.70
C GLU A 354 7.43 -15.48 2.06
N LYS A 355 7.95 -14.63 2.95
CA LYS A 355 7.30 -14.38 4.24
C LYS A 355 5.91 -13.76 4.06
N ALA A 356 5.78 -12.74 3.21
CA ALA A 356 4.48 -12.11 2.94
C ALA A 356 3.49 -13.08 2.27
N LEU A 357 3.95 -13.94 1.34
CA LEU A 357 3.11 -14.97 0.72
C LEU A 357 2.59 -15.97 1.76
N SER A 358 3.46 -16.40 2.68
CA SER A 358 3.09 -17.32 3.76
C SER A 358 2.02 -16.72 4.68
N ASP A 359 2.21 -15.47 5.11
CA ASP A 359 1.25 -14.77 5.97
C ASP A 359 -0.07 -14.48 5.24
N ASN A 360 0.00 -14.07 3.98
CA ASN A 360 -1.18 -13.84 3.15
C ASN A 360 -1.97 -15.13 2.93
N ARG A 361 -1.32 -16.30 2.77
CA ARG A 361 -2.06 -17.57 2.65
C ARG A 361 -2.85 -17.89 3.90
N LYS A 362 -2.25 -17.70 5.09
CA LYS A 362 -2.94 -17.86 6.37
C LYS A 362 -4.13 -16.91 6.50
N TYR A 363 -3.93 -15.66 6.10
CA TYR A 363 -5.01 -14.66 6.07
C TYR A 363 -6.17 -15.09 5.17
N MET A 364 -5.95 -15.84 4.09
CA MET A 364 -7.03 -16.27 3.20
C MET A 364 -7.77 -17.55 3.63
N GLU A 365 -7.33 -18.24 4.70
CA GLU A 365 -7.87 -19.55 5.09
C GLU A 365 -9.37 -19.50 5.44
N GLU A 366 -9.78 -18.49 6.20
CA GLU A 366 -11.14 -18.36 6.74
C GLU A 366 -12.16 -17.75 5.77
N VAL A 367 -11.72 -17.32 4.59
CA VAL A 367 -12.57 -16.68 3.59
C VAL A 367 -13.19 -17.76 2.70
N ASP A 368 -14.51 -17.97 2.78
CA ASP A 368 -15.19 -19.17 2.27
C ASP A 368 -15.61 -19.10 0.79
N TYR A 369 -15.61 -17.93 0.16
CA TYR A 369 -16.12 -17.70 -1.20
C TYR A 369 -15.01 -17.57 -2.28
N LEU A 370 -13.76 -17.87 -1.95
CA LEU A 370 -12.62 -17.69 -2.84
C LEU A 370 -12.52 -18.74 -3.94
N TRP A 371 -12.15 -18.30 -5.15
CA TRP A 371 -11.65 -19.20 -6.19
C TRP A 371 -10.37 -19.89 -5.74
N PRO A 372 -10.11 -21.15 -6.15
CA PRO A 372 -8.89 -21.87 -5.77
C PRO A 372 -7.59 -21.09 -6.06
N ILE A 373 -7.55 -20.39 -7.21
CA ILE A 373 -6.39 -19.57 -7.60
C ILE A 373 -6.10 -18.44 -6.61
N ASN A 374 -7.14 -17.87 -6.00
CA ASN A 374 -7.07 -16.79 -5.03
C ASN A 374 -6.81 -17.32 -3.62
N ARG A 375 -7.48 -18.41 -3.23
CA ARG A 375 -7.26 -19.07 -1.93
C ARG A 375 -5.80 -19.47 -1.73
N GLU A 376 -5.17 -20.01 -2.77
CA GLU A 376 -3.78 -20.46 -2.71
C GLU A 376 -2.75 -19.39 -3.10
N LEU A 377 -3.23 -18.19 -3.46
CA LEU A 377 -2.45 -17.06 -3.96
C LEU A 377 -1.49 -17.44 -5.10
N ARG A 378 -1.98 -18.26 -6.05
CA ARG A 378 -1.13 -18.87 -7.09
C ARG A 378 -0.51 -17.86 -8.04
N ILE A 379 -1.06 -16.64 -8.15
CA ILE A 379 -0.48 -15.59 -8.99
C ILE A 379 0.68 -14.91 -8.26
N MET A 380 0.51 -14.54 -6.99
CA MET A 380 1.59 -13.97 -6.17
C MET A 380 2.76 -14.96 -6.06
N ALA A 381 2.48 -16.26 -5.93
CA ALA A 381 3.47 -17.32 -5.83
C ALA A 381 4.35 -17.52 -7.08
N LYS A 382 4.06 -16.82 -8.19
CA LYS A 382 4.91 -16.86 -9.41
C LYS A 382 6.14 -15.95 -9.32
N ALA A 383 6.25 -15.13 -8.28
CA ALA A 383 7.41 -14.27 -8.09
C ALA A 383 8.69 -15.11 -8.01
N HIS A 384 9.68 -14.77 -8.82
CA HIS A 384 10.95 -15.49 -8.88
C HIS A 384 12.05 -14.57 -9.41
N LEU A 385 13.29 -14.72 -8.90
CA LEU A 385 14.42 -13.86 -9.26
C LEU A 385 14.68 -13.87 -10.77
N SER A 386 14.75 -15.06 -11.38
CA SER A 386 15.02 -15.19 -12.82
C SER A 386 13.97 -14.48 -13.69
N THR A 387 12.71 -14.43 -13.25
CA THR A 387 11.64 -13.71 -13.94
C THR A 387 11.80 -12.19 -13.79
N ALA A 388 12.15 -11.72 -12.58
CA ALA A 388 12.41 -10.31 -12.31
C ALA A 388 13.62 -9.81 -13.14
N ILE A 389 14.75 -10.50 -13.11
CA ILE A 389 15.95 -10.16 -13.88
C ILE A 389 15.65 -10.16 -15.39
N LYS A 390 14.89 -11.15 -15.89
CA LYS A 390 14.48 -11.17 -17.30
C LYS A 390 13.59 -9.98 -17.67
N SER A 391 12.67 -9.57 -16.80
CA SER A 391 11.86 -8.35 -16.98
C SER A 391 12.78 -7.12 -17.05
N ASN A 392 13.70 -7.01 -16.10
CA ASN A 392 14.65 -5.90 -16.00
C ASN A 392 15.55 -5.79 -17.23
N ILE A 393 16.05 -6.90 -17.77
CA ILE A 393 16.83 -6.91 -19.03
C ILE A 393 16.02 -6.33 -20.18
N GLN A 394 14.73 -6.66 -20.30
CA GLN A 394 13.88 -6.13 -21.36
C GLN A 394 13.60 -4.64 -21.16
N SER A 395 13.30 -4.23 -19.93
CA SER A 395 13.04 -2.84 -19.56
C SER A 395 14.27 -1.97 -19.75
N PHE A 396 15.46 -2.46 -19.36
CA PHE A 396 16.74 -1.80 -19.59
C PHE A 396 17.00 -1.58 -21.09
N LYS A 397 16.83 -2.61 -21.92
CA LYS A 397 17.01 -2.48 -23.38
C LYS A 397 16.08 -1.43 -23.99
N ARG A 398 14.81 -1.39 -23.57
CA ARG A 398 13.86 -0.36 -24.02
C ARG A 398 14.31 1.03 -23.58
N PHE A 399 14.76 1.17 -22.34
CA PHE A 399 15.26 2.44 -21.83
C PHE A 399 16.53 2.90 -22.56
N GLU A 400 17.50 2.01 -22.77
CA GLU A 400 18.74 2.30 -23.52
C GLU A 400 18.44 2.82 -24.94
N GLN A 401 17.43 2.26 -25.61
CA GLN A 401 16.97 2.74 -26.92
C GLN A 401 16.44 4.18 -26.87
N THR A 402 15.79 4.59 -25.77
CA THR A 402 15.30 5.98 -25.61
C THR A 402 16.42 7.02 -25.43
N LEU A 403 17.62 6.59 -25.07
CA LEU A 403 18.79 7.48 -24.90
C LEU A 403 19.64 7.61 -26.17
N SER A 404 19.39 6.75 -27.17
CA SER A 404 20.14 6.69 -28.43
C SER A 404 19.52 7.54 -29.55
N VAL A 405 18.39 8.19 -29.26
CA VAL A 405 17.70 9.19 -30.09
C VAL A 405 18.06 10.57 -29.53
#